data_AF-A0A7Y8EDZ4-F1
#
_entry.id   AF-A0A7Y8EDZ4-F1
#
_cell.length_a   1.000
_cell.length_b   1.000
_cell.length_c   1.000
_cell.angle_alpha   90.00
_cell.angle_beta   90.00
_cell.angle_gamma   90.00
#
_symmetry.space_group_name_H-M   'P 1'
#
loop_
_entity.id
_entity.type
_entity.pdbx_description
1 polymer ?
#
loop_
_entity_poly.entity_id
_entity_poly.type
_entity_poly.pdbx_seq_one_letter_code
_entity_poly.pdbx_strand_id
1 'polypeptide(L)'
;MSAKDIPEGQVVQGYVTFVGSEASWATGQFMSFSYSVNGQHFHKSLNETADAWSTATLRKATEGLRVGDRVSVWCSLTDPGVCCIGEKPAEKPRILRLMETLGSLGPL
;
A
#
# COMPACT_ATOMS: atom_id res chain seq x y z
N MET A 1 -18.77 -8.64 3.99
CA MET A 1 -18.53 -8.13 2.62
C MET A 1 -17.38 -8.95 2.03
N SER A 2 -17.52 -9.44 0.80
CA SER A 2 -16.69 -10.52 0.23
C SER A 2 -15.44 -9.97 -0.47
N ALA A 3 -14.35 -10.75 -0.51
CA ALA A 3 -13.10 -10.47 -1.24
C ALA A 3 -13.26 -10.18 -2.75
N LYS A 4 -14.49 -10.31 -3.28
CA LYS A 4 -14.86 -9.98 -4.66
C LYS A 4 -14.78 -8.49 -5.00
N ASP A 5 -14.70 -7.61 -4.00
CA ASP A 5 -14.69 -6.15 -4.21
C ASP A 5 -13.29 -5.54 -4.32
N ILE A 6 -12.23 -6.36 -4.32
CA ILE A 6 -10.85 -5.91 -4.45
C ILE A 6 -10.41 -6.16 -5.89
N PRO A 7 -9.87 -5.14 -6.59
CA PRO A 7 -9.42 -5.27 -7.97
C PRO A 7 -8.55 -6.50 -8.17
N GLU A 8 -8.54 -7.05 -9.39
CA GLU A 8 -7.47 -7.97 -9.76
C GLU A 8 -6.14 -7.23 -9.69
N GLY A 9 -5.11 -7.93 -9.23
CA GLY A 9 -3.80 -7.34 -9.07
C GLY A 9 -2.73 -8.40 -9.20
N GLN A 10 -1.50 -7.93 -9.31
CA GLN A 10 -0.31 -8.75 -9.44
C GLN A 10 0.67 -8.41 -8.34
N VAL A 11 1.54 -9.36 -8.02
CA VAL A 11 2.64 -9.13 -7.09
C VAL A 11 3.89 -8.81 -7.89
N VAL A 12 4.49 -7.65 -7.62
CA VAL A 12 5.76 -7.21 -8.18
C VAL A 12 6.79 -7.02 -7.09
N GLN A 13 8.06 -6.94 -7.48
CA GLN A 13 9.13 -6.65 -6.56
C GLN A 13 9.32 -5.13 -6.42
N GLY A 14 9.30 -4.66 -5.18
CA GLY A 14 9.72 -3.32 -4.79
C GLY A 14 10.95 -3.35 -3.89
N TYR A 15 11.35 -2.18 -3.44
CA TYR A 15 12.43 -2.00 -2.47
C TYR A 15 12.10 -0.89 -1.46
N VAL A 16 12.57 -1.08 -0.24
CA VAL A 16 12.44 -0.11 0.83
C VAL A 16 13.33 1.09 0.54
N THR A 17 12.76 2.29 0.58
CA THR A 17 13.47 3.55 0.36
C THR A 17 13.70 4.32 1.65
N PHE A 18 12.85 4.11 2.65
CA PHE A 18 12.96 4.74 3.96
C PHE A 18 12.35 3.84 5.04
N VAL A 19 13.00 3.79 6.21
CA VAL A 19 12.44 3.22 7.45
C VAL A 19 12.78 4.20 8.57
N GLY A 20 11.76 4.61 9.32
CA GLY A 20 11.90 5.52 10.43
C GLY A 20 10.90 5.24 11.54
N SER A 21 11.17 5.81 12.70
CA SER A 21 10.24 5.88 13.84
C SER A 21 10.16 7.34 14.26
N GLU A 22 8.96 7.95 14.25
CA GLU A 22 8.83 9.27 14.87
C GLU A 22 8.89 9.13 16.39
N ALA A 23 9.86 9.81 17.00
CA ALA A 23 10.12 9.72 18.43
C ALA A 23 9.21 10.59 19.30
N SER A 24 8.24 11.34 18.74
CA SER A 24 7.63 12.44 19.52
C SER A 24 6.10 12.50 19.63
N TRP A 25 5.26 11.97 18.74
CA TRP A 25 3.79 12.10 18.96
C TRP A 25 2.87 11.07 18.30
N ALA A 26 3.39 10.08 17.56
CA ALA A 26 2.61 8.93 17.13
C ALA A 26 3.51 7.69 17.09
N THR A 27 3.10 6.62 17.75
CA THR A 27 3.75 5.30 17.82
C THR A 27 3.69 4.53 16.49
N GLY A 28 3.92 5.21 15.36
CA GLY A 28 3.91 4.65 14.02
C GLY A 28 5.34 4.45 13.50
N GLN A 29 5.66 3.23 13.10
CA GLN A 29 6.77 3.00 12.17
C GLN A 29 6.39 3.62 10.84
N PHE A 30 7.25 4.50 10.32
CA PHE A 30 7.11 5.10 9.00
C PHE A 30 8.01 4.36 8.03
N MET A 31 7.45 3.92 6.93
CA MET A 31 8.22 3.27 5.88
C MET A 31 7.69 3.70 4.53
N SER A 32 8.64 3.91 3.62
CA SER A 32 8.39 4.17 2.21
C SER A 32 9.09 3.13 1.37
N PHE A 33 8.51 2.85 0.21
CA PHE A 33 9.04 1.90 -0.76
C PHE A 33 8.78 2.40 -2.17
N SER A 34 9.54 1.82 -3.09
CA SER A 34 9.40 2.06 -4.51
C SER A 34 9.21 0.75 -5.25
N TYR A 35 8.43 0.77 -6.32
CA TYR A 35 8.25 -0.36 -7.23
C TYR A 35 7.99 0.15 -8.63
N SER A 36 8.25 -0.71 -9.62
CA SER A 36 8.00 -0.39 -11.03
C SER A 36 7.17 -1.48 -11.67
N VAL A 37 6.17 -1.08 -12.45
CA VAL A 37 5.27 -1.99 -13.17
C VAL A 37 4.82 -1.31 -14.45
N ASN A 38 4.75 -2.07 -15.56
CA ASN A 38 4.33 -1.56 -16.87
C ASN A 38 5.07 -0.29 -17.33
N GLY A 39 6.36 -0.16 -17.01
CA GLY A 39 7.18 1.01 -17.35
C GLY A 39 6.94 2.26 -16.49
N GLN A 40 6.04 2.19 -15.51
CA GLN A 40 5.79 3.26 -14.54
C GLN A 40 6.53 2.98 -13.24
N HIS A 41 6.97 4.05 -12.57
CA HIS A 41 7.62 3.99 -11.27
C HIS A 41 6.75 4.64 -10.21
N PHE A 42 6.56 3.96 -9.10
CA PHE A 42 5.76 4.43 -7.97
C PHE A 42 6.63 4.50 -6.73
N HIS A 43 6.45 5.58 -5.97
CA HIS A 43 7.00 5.74 -4.63
C HIS A 43 5.83 5.97 -3.68
N LYS A 44 5.73 5.14 -2.64
CA LYS A 44 4.61 5.14 -1.71
C LYS A 44 5.10 5.03 -0.29
N SER A 45 4.51 5.80 0.61
CA SER A 45 4.56 5.51 2.03
C SER A 45 3.43 4.56 2.41
N LEU A 46 3.64 3.76 3.46
CA LEU A 46 2.64 2.76 3.86
C LEU A 46 1.26 3.35 4.16
N ASN A 47 1.18 4.60 4.63
CA ASN A 47 -0.08 5.33 4.86
C ASN A 47 -0.82 5.70 3.56
N GLU A 48 -0.20 5.59 2.40
CA GLU A 48 -0.83 5.78 1.08
C GLU A 48 -1.32 4.46 0.48
N THR A 49 -1.00 3.34 1.12
CA THR A 49 -1.37 2.00 0.63
C THR A 49 -2.77 1.60 1.08
N ALA A 50 -3.29 0.56 0.46
CA ALA A 50 -4.49 -0.14 0.90
C ALA A 50 -4.44 -0.55 2.40
N ASP A 51 -3.25 -0.86 2.93
CA ASP A 51 -3.03 -1.34 4.29
C ASP A 51 -2.80 -0.24 5.32
N ALA A 52 -2.81 1.03 4.89
CA ALA A 52 -2.49 2.23 5.66
C ALA A 52 -3.15 2.35 7.04
N TRP A 53 -4.21 1.58 7.31
CA TRP A 53 -5.04 1.68 8.50
C TRP A 53 -4.92 0.48 9.45
N SER A 54 -4.12 -0.54 9.13
CA SER A 54 -3.87 -1.66 10.05
C SER A 54 -2.51 -1.48 10.71
N THR A 55 -2.49 -0.91 11.93
CA THR A 55 -1.25 -0.76 12.72
C THR A 55 -0.52 -2.09 12.91
N ALA A 56 -1.24 -3.21 12.99
CA ALA A 56 -0.66 -4.55 13.09
C ALA A 56 0.00 -5.00 11.77
N THR A 57 -0.64 -4.73 10.63
CA THR A 57 -0.07 -5.04 9.30
C THR A 57 1.13 -4.14 9.03
N LEU A 58 1.04 -2.85 9.32
CA LEU A 58 2.14 -1.89 9.22
C LEU A 58 3.34 -2.31 10.07
N ARG A 59 3.10 -2.70 11.33
CA ARG A 59 4.16 -3.19 12.21
C ARG A 59 4.81 -4.44 11.64
N LYS A 60 4.03 -5.46 11.27
CA LYS A 60 4.56 -6.70 10.66
C LYS A 60 5.31 -6.44 9.36
N ALA A 61 4.81 -5.53 8.52
CA ALA A 61 5.40 -5.20 7.23
C ALA A 61 6.69 -4.41 7.37
N THR A 62 6.92 -3.70 8.47
CA THR A 62 8.13 -2.89 8.72
C THR A 62 9.11 -3.53 9.69
N GLU A 63 8.68 -4.57 10.42
CA GLU A 63 9.51 -5.26 11.40
C GLU A 63 10.73 -5.89 10.73
N GLY A 64 11.92 -5.44 11.15
CA GLY A 64 13.19 -5.96 10.66
C GLY A 64 13.62 -5.45 9.29
N LEU A 65 12.78 -4.70 8.57
CA LEU A 65 13.14 -4.13 7.27
C LEU A 65 14.15 -2.98 7.40
N ARG A 66 15.02 -2.88 6.40
CA ARG A 66 16.03 -1.84 6.23
C ARG A 66 15.90 -1.20 4.86
N VAL A 67 16.43 0.01 4.73
CA VAL A 67 16.55 0.68 3.43
C VAL A 67 17.35 -0.21 2.47
N GLY A 68 16.83 -0.39 1.26
CA GLY A 68 17.39 -1.26 0.23
C GLY A 68 16.86 -2.71 0.25
N ASP A 69 16.15 -3.13 1.31
CA ASP A 69 15.55 -4.46 1.35
C ASP A 69 14.50 -4.62 0.25
N ARG A 70 14.39 -5.84 -0.27
CA ARG A 70 13.36 -6.20 -1.25
C ARG A 70 12.05 -6.48 -0.53
N VAL A 71 10.96 -5.98 -1.11
CA VAL A 71 9.60 -6.23 -0.61
C VAL A 71 8.70 -6.68 -1.74
N SER A 72 7.78 -7.59 -1.45
CA SER A 72 6.68 -7.88 -2.38
C SER A 72 5.65 -6.75 -2.30
N VAL A 73 5.17 -6.29 -3.46
CA VAL A 73 4.13 -5.28 -3.56
C VAL A 73 3.03 -5.86 -4.41
N TRP A 74 1.83 -5.97 -3.85
CA TRP A 74 0.64 -6.21 -4.65
C TRP A 74 0.15 -4.87 -5.20
N CYS A 75 -0.12 -4.79 -6.50
CA CYS A 75 -0.70 -3.62 -7.15
C CYS A 75 -1.87 -4.01 -8.06
N SER A 76 -2.87 -3.15 -8.16
CA SER A 76 -4.02 -3.35 -9.05
C SER A 76 -3.60 -3.35 -10.52
N LEU A 77 -4.24 -4.20 -11.33
CA LEU A 77 -4.04 -4.24 -12.78
C LEU A 77 -4.65 -3.03 -13.50
N THR A 78 -5.71 -2.44 -12.93
CA THR A 78 -6.44 -1.32 -13.56
C THR A 78 -5.89 0.04 -13.14
N ASP A 79 -5.38 0.15 -11.91
CA ASP A 79 -4.72 1.35 -11.39
C ASP A 79 -3.50 0.92 -10.56
N PRO A 80 -2.31 0.82 -11.18
CA PRO A 80 -1.11 0.36 -10.50
C PRO A 80 -0.69 1.22 -9.31
N GLY A 81 -1.21 2.44 -9.17
CA GLY A 81 -0.99 3.28 -7.99
C GLY A 81 -1.69 2.78 -6.73
N VAL A 82 -2.75 1.97 -6.88
CA VAL A 82 -3.41 1.25 -5.78
C VAL A 82 -2.60 0.00 -5.46
N CYS A 83 -1.97 0.00 -4.29
CA CYS A 83 -1.07 -1.07 -3.87
C CYS A 83 -1.10 -1.36 -2.36
N CYS A 84 -0.53 -2.50 -1.97
CA CYS A 84 -0.21 -2.90 -0.60
C CYS A 84 1.10 -3.71 -0.55
N ILE A 85 1.68 -3.85 0.64
CA ILE A 85 2.86 -4.70 0.83
C ILE A 85 2.40 -6.15 1.01
N GLY A 86 3.12 -7.07 0.35
CA GLY A 86 2.86 -8.49 0.40
C GLY A 86 1.86 -8.95 -0.65
N GLU A 87 0.70 -9.42 -0.19
CA GLU A 87 -0.31 -10.08 -1.02
C GLU A 87 -1.56 -9.22 -1.19
N LYS A 88 -2.50 -9.70 -2.01
CA LYS A 88 -3.82 -9.08 -2.18
C LYS A 88 -4.48 -8.88 -0.81
N PRO A 89 -5.05 -7.71 -0.50
CA PRO A 89 -5.71 -7.49 0.79
C PRO A 89 -6.83 -8.51 0.99
N ALA A 90 -6.99 -9.04 2.21
CA ALA A 90 -8.10 -9.95 2.52
C ALA A 90 -9.43 -9.22 2.69
N GLU A 91 -9.38 -7.92 3.03
CA GLU A 91 -10.52 -7.05 3.23
C GLU A 91 -10.39 -5.80 2.37
N LYS A 92 -11.52 -5.29 1.88
CA LYS A 92 -11.52 -4.08 1.04
C LYS A 92 -10.97 -2.88 1.83
N PRO A 93 -9.83 -2.32 1.41
CA PRO A 93 -9.24 -1.13 2.00
C PRO A 93 -10.23 0.04 2.09
N ARG A 94 -10.22 0.78 3.20
CA ARG A 94 -11.05 2.00 3.32
C ARG A 94 -10.73 3.02 2.23
N ILE A 95 -9.49 3.09 1.74
CA ILE A 95 -9.11 3.99 0.65
C ILE A 95 -9.77 3.60 -0.68
N LEU A 96 -9.94 2.30 -0.96
CA LEU A 96 -10.72 1.84 -2.11
C LEU A 96 -12.21 2.17 -1.95
N ARG A 97 -12.75 2.07 -0.73
CA ARG A 97 -14.13 2.57 -0.46
C ARG A 97 -14.24 4.08 -0.64
N LEU A 98 -13.20 4.84 -0.28
CA LEU A 98 -13.14 6.29 -0.44
C LEU A 98 -13.04 6.69 -1.92
N MET A 99 -12.22 6.00 -2.71
CA MET A 99 -12.12 6.22 -4.15
C MET A 99 -13.41 5.87 -4.88
N GLU A 100 -14.16 4.86 -4.44
CA GLU A 100 -15.50 4.59 -4.98
C GLU A 100 -16.51 5.68 -4.62
N THR A 101 -16.46 6.23 -3.39
CA THR A 101 -17.32 7.35 -3.02
C THR A 101 -16.97 8.62 -3.80
N LEU A 102 -15.68 8.88 -4.03
CA LEU A 102 -15.20 10.01 -4.83
C LEU A 102 -15.43 9.82 -6.34
N GLY A 103 -15.30 8.61 -6.86
CA GLY A 103 -15.58 8.26 -8.26
C GLY A 103 -17.08 8.18 -8.58
N SER A 104 -17.94 7.99 -7.57
CA SER A 104 -19.40 8.11 -7.70
C SER A 104 -19.89 9.55 -7.78
N LEU A 105 -19.05 10.52 -7.39
CA LEU A 105 -19.24 11.95 -7.61
C LEU A 105 -18.66 12.29 -9.00
N GLY A 106 -19.35 11.86 -10.06
CA GLY A 106 -18.98 12.21 -11.44
C GLY A 106 -18.97 13.74 -11.67
N PRO A 107 -18.37 14.22 -12.78
CA PRO A 107 -18.26 15.64 -13.04
C PRO A 107 -19.66 16.23 -13.23
N LEU A 108 -19.96 17.30 -12.49
CA LEU A 108 -21.06 18.22 -12.80
C LEU A 108 -20.77 18.95 -14.11
#